data_AF-A0A329UAR2-F1
#
_entry.id   AF-A0A329UAR2-F1
#
_cell.length_a   1.000
_cell.length_b   1.000
_cell.length_c   1.000
_cell.angle_alpha   90.00
_cell.angle_beta   90.00
_cell.angle_gamma   90.00
#
_symmetry.space_group_name_H-M   'P 1'
#
loop_
_entity.id
_entity.type
_entity.pdbx_description
1 polymer ?
#
loop_
_entity_poly.entity_id
_entity_poly.type
_entity_poly.pdbx_seq_one_letter_code
_entity_poly.pdbx_strand_id
1 'polypeptide(L)' 'MAVSARKRLNNDKYNAKCTQINLKPLTPEANAIKAAAAASGQSLQGYILQAVRARMEQEGQPLEIDPAESGEEGGL' A
#
# COMPACT_ATOMS: atom_id res chain seq x y z
N MET A 1 -21.28 11.61 5.89
CA MET A 1 -21.05 11.94 7.32
C MET A 1 -19.86 12.89 7.40
N ALA A 2 -19.99 14.02 8.11
CA ALA A 2 -18.86 14.92 8.35
C ALA A 2 -17.91 14.29 9.38
N VAL A 3 -16.63 14.16 9.02
CA VAL A 3 -15.59 13.64 9.92
C VAL A 3 -15.29 14.72 10.97
N SER A 4 -15.43 14.37 12.26
CA SER A 4 -15.12 15.30 13.36
C SER A 4 -13.65 15.75 13.29
N ALA A 5 -13.35 16.95 13.81
CA ALA A 5 -12.00 17.50 13.80
C ALA A 5 -10.97 16.56 14.45
N ARG A 6 -11.37 15.87 15.54
CA ARG A 6 -10.54 14.87 16.22
C ARG A 6 -10.24 13.65 15.34
N LYS A 7 -11.20 13.17 14.55
CA LYS A 7 -11.01 12.02 13.66
C LYS A 7 -10.16 12.38 12.43
N ARG A 8 -10.23 13.63 11.94
CA ARG A 8 -9.28 14.15 10.94
C ARG A 8 -7.84 14.12 11.43
N LEU A 9 -7.56 14.71 12.60
CA LEU A 9 -6.21 14.72 13.19
C LEU A 9 -5.62 13.32 13.40
N ASN A 10 -6.44 12.33 13.78
CA ASN A 10 -5.99 10.95 13.94
C ASN A 10 -5.66 10.31 12.58
N ASN A 11 -6.52 10.47 11.57
CA ASN A 11 -6.25 10.00 10.22
C ASN A 11 -4.99 10.65 9.63
N ASP A 12 -4.79 11.96 9.84
CA ASP A 12 -3.61 12.67 9.33
C ASP A 12 -2.31 12.11 9.94
N LYS A 13 -2.30 11.86 11.26
CA LYS A 13 -1.16 11.23 11.95
C LYS A 13 -0.88 9.81 11.45
N TYR A 14 -1.91 9.04 11.12
CA TYR A 14 -1.75 7.69 10.57
C TYR A 14 -1.22 7.75 9.13
N ASN A 15 -1.82 8.58 8.29
CA ASN A 15 -1.43 8.79 6.90
C ASN A 15 0.01 9.32 6.78
N ALA A 16 0.48 10.11 7.74
CA ALA A 16 1.87 10.57 7.79
C ALA A 16 2.90 9.42 7.93
N LYS A 17 2.49 8.23 8.37
CA LYS A 17 3.33 7.02 8.42
C LYS A 17 3.22 6.16 7.17
N CYS A 18 2.27 6.47 6.28
CA CYS A 18 2.00 5.69 5.08
C CYS A 18 2.60 6.39 3.86
N THR A 19 3.36 5.66 3.06
CA THR A 19 3.83 6.13 1.76
C THR A 19 2.84 5.72 0.66
N GLN A 20 2.58 6.61 -0.28
CA GLN A 20 1.73 6.31 -1.44
C GLN A 20 2.53 5.60 -2.54
N ILE A 21 2.02 4.45 -2.99
CA ILE A 21 2.53 3.73 -4.16
C ILE A 21 1.55 3.97 -5.33
N ASN A 22 2.02 4.60 -6.40
CA ASN A 22 1.21 4.85 -7.60
C ASN A 22 1.37 3.72 -8.62
N LEU A 23 0.27 3.05 -8.95
CA LEU A 23 0.21 1.96 -9.94
C LEU A 23 -0.66 2.39 -11.13
N LYS A 24 -0.19 2.15 -12.36
CA LYS A 24 -0.93 2.44 -13.60
C LYS A 24 -0.97 1.20 -14.52
N PRO A 25 -1.65 0.11 -14.11
CA PRO A 25 -1.84 -1.06 -14.98
C PRO A 25 -2.76 -0.72 -16.16
N LEU A 26 -2.75 -1.59 -17.18
CA LEU A 26 -3.67 -1.46 -18.30
C LEU A 26 -5.13 -1.62 -17.84
N THR A 27 -6.07 -0.94 -18.49
CA THR A 27 -7.50 -0.99 -18.17
C THR A 27 -8.06 -2.42 -17.99
N PRO A 28 -7.82 -3.39 -18.88
CA PRO A 28 -8.32 -4.76 -18.69
C PRO A 28 -7.76 -5.42 -17.43
N GLU A 29 -6.47 -5.25 -17.16
CA GLU A 29 -5.80 -5.78 -15.97
C GLU A 29 -6.36 -5.14 -14.69
N ALA A 30 -6.51 -3.81 -14.69
CA ALA A 30 -7.09 -3.07 -13.56
C ALA A 30 -8.51 -3.57 -13.23
N ASN A 31 -9.31 -3.87 -14.25
CA ASN A 31 -10.67 -4.39 -14.07
C ASN A 31 -10.67 -5.82 -13.53
N ALA A 32 -9.76 -6.67 -14.00
CA ALA A 32 -9.60 -8.03 -13.49
C ALA A 32 -9.21 -8.03 -11.99
N ILE A 33 -8.24 -7.18 -11.61
CA ILE A 33 -7.80 -7.05 -10.21
C ILE A 33 -8.95 -6.53 -9.33
N LYS A 34 -9.70 -5.52 -9.79
CA LYS A 34 -10.87 -5.01 -9.06
C LYS A 34 -11.94 -6.08 -8.85
N ALA A 35 -12.23 -6.88 -9.88
CA ALA A 35 -13.18 -7.98 -9.78
C ALA A 35 -12.72 -9.06 -8.80
N ALA A 36 -11.44 -9.44 -8.82
CA ALA A 36 -10.86 -10.41 -7.89
C ALA A 36 -10.88 -9.91 -6.43
N ALA A 37 -10.55 -8.64 -6.21
CA ALA A 37 -10.63 -8.02 -4.88
C ALA A 37 -12.07 -8.01 -4.35
N ALA A 38 -13.05 -7.66 -5.20
CA ALA A 38 -14.46 -7.67 -4.85
C ALA A 38 -14.98 -9.09 -4.54
N ALA A 39 -14.59 -10.08 -5.34
CA ALA A 39 -14.92 -11.49 -5.10
C ALA A 39 -14.33 -12.03 -3.78
N SER A 40 -13.17 -11.52 -3.38
CA SER A 40 -12.50 -11.85 -2.12
C SER A 40 -13.06 -11.08 -0.91
N GLY A 41 -13.99 -10.14 -1.12
CA GLY A 41 -14.54 -9.28 -0.05
C GLY A 41 -13.53 -8.28 0.52
N GLN A 42 -12.46 -7.98 -0.21
CA GLN A 42 -11.36 -7.11 0.23
C GLN A 42 -11.39 -5.75 -0.48
N SER A 43 -10.78 -4.75 0.15
CA SER A 43 -10.48 -3.51 -0.56
C SER A 43 -9.39 -3.75 -1.60
N LEU A 44 -9.41 -2.99 -2.71
CA LEU A 44 -8.39 -3.11 -3.77
C LEU A 44 -6.96 -2.96 -3.22
N GLN A 45 -6.74 -1.98 -2.35
CA GLN A 45 -5.43 -1.76 -1.72
C GLN A 45 -5.03 -2.93 -0.83
N GLY A 46 -5.96 -3.46 -0.02
CA GLY A 46 -5.69 -4.61 0.85
C GLY A 46 -5.37 -5.88 0.05
N TYR A 47 -6.11 -6.13 -1.03
CA TYR A 47 -5.88 -7.26 -1.93
C TYR A 47 -4.49 -7.20 -2.56
N ILE A 48 -4.07 -6.04 -3.07
CA ILE A 48 -2.74 -5.85 -3.67
C ILE A 48 -1.64 -6.01 -2.60
N LEU A 49 -1.77 -5.37 -1.45
CA LEU A 49 -0.77 -5.46 -0.38
C LEU A 49 -0.62 -6.88 0.15
N GLN A 50 -1.71 -7.64 0.27
CA GLN A 50 -1.67 -9.04 0.68
C GLN A 50 -0.92 -9.89 -0.34
N ALA A 51 -1.21 -9.73 -1.62
CA ALA A 51 -0.53 -10.48 -2.69
C ALA A 51 0.99 -10.19 -2.70
N VAL A 52 1.38 -8.92 -2.54
CA VAL A 52 2.80 -8.54 -2.48
C VAL A 52 3.48 -9.10 -1.22
N ARG A 53 2.82 -9.03 -0.05
CA ARG A 53 3.37 -9.61 1.20
C ARG A 53 3.58 -11.11 1.11
N ALA A 54 2.60 -11.84 0.58
CA ALA A 54 2.71 -13.29 0.40
C ALA A 54 3.88 -13.64 -0.54
N ARG A 55 4.08 -12.84 -1.60
CA ARG A 55 5.22 -12.99 -2.50
C ARG A 55 6.55 -12.69 -1.81
N MET A 56 6.64 -11.60 -1.05
CA MET A 56 7.86 -11.26 -0.30
C MET A 56 8.22 -12.36 0.70
N GLU A 57 7.24 -12.89 1.43
CA GLU A 57 7.44 -14.00 2.37
C GLU A 57 7.94 -15.26 1.65
N GLN A 58 7.37 -15.60 0.49
CA GLN A 58 7.81 -16.72 -0.32
C GLN A 58 9.25 -16.55 -0.86
N GLU A 59 9.63 -15.31 -1.22
CA GLU A 59 10.97 -14.96 -1.72
C GLU A 59 11.99 -14.76 -0.58
N GLY A 60 11.57 -14.80 0.70
CA GLY A 60 12.42 -14.51 1.84
C GLY A 60 12.83 -13.02 1.94
N GLN A 61 12.08 -12.13 1.29
CA GLN A 61 12.31 -10.68 1.32
C GLN A 61 11.80 -10.08 2.64
N PRO A 62 12.64 -9.32 3.35
CA PRO A 62 12.21 -8.65 4.58
C PRO A 62 11.22 -7.52 4.27
N LEU A 63 10.21 -7.35 5.14
CA LEU A 63 9.22 -6.26 5.05
C LEU A 63 9.76 -4.92 5.57
N GLU A 64 10.87 -4.95 6.30
CA GLU A 64 11.58 -3.80 6.81
C GLU A 64 12.97 -3.82 6.18
N ILE A 65 13.32 -2.76 5.47
CA ILE A 65 14.67 -2.51 4.98
C ILE A 65 15.36 -1.61 6.00
N ASP A 66 16.57 -1.98 6.41
CA ASP A 66 17.38 -1.11 7.26
C ASP A 66 17.63 0.22 6.52
N PRO A 67 17.53 1.38 7.20
CA PRO A 67 17.68 2.69 6.57
C PRO A 67 19.06 2.91 5.92
N ALA A 68 20.04 2.03 6.19
CA ALA A 68 21.34 2.04 5.55
C ALA A 68 21.36 1.44 4.13
N GLU A 69 20.39 0.60 3.75
CA GLU A 69 20.27 0.01 2.41
C GLU A 69 19.29 0.76 1.49
N SER A 70 18.42 1.59 2.06
CA SER A 70 17.63 2.56 1.30
C SER A 70 18.59 3.68 0.86
N GLY A 71 19.19 3.56 -0.32
CA GLY A 71 20.18 4.48 -0.89
C GLY A 71 19.68 5.92 -1.10
N GLU A 72 19.28 6.60 -0.04
CA GLU A 72 19.20 8.05 0.08
C GLU A 72 20.61 8.59 0.34
N GLU A 73 21.53 8.32 -0.58
CA GLU A 73 22.71 9.19 -0.72
C GLU A 73 22.25 10.51 -1.36
N GLY A 74 22.35 11.59 -0.58
CA GLY A 74 22.71 12.91 -1.07
C GLY A 74 21.78 13.57 -2.09
N GLY A 75 20.80 14.32 -1.61
CA GLY A 75 20.20 15.43 -2.35
C GLY A 75 20.22 16.68 -1.49
N LEU A 76 21.17 17.58 -1.79
CA LEU A 76 21.38 18.92 -1.22
C LEU A 76 20.12 19.80 -1.22
#